data_AF-A0A9D5MHQ2-F1
#
_entry.id   AF-A0A9D5MHQ2-F1
#
_cell.length_a   1.000
_cell.length_b   1.000
_cell.length_c   1.000
_cell.angle_alpha   90.00
_cell.angle_beta   90.00
_cell.angle_gamma   90.00
#
_symmetry.space_group_name_H-M   'P 1'
#
loop_
_entity.id
_entity.type
_entity.pdbx_description
1 polymer ?
#
loop_
_entity_poly.entity_id
_entity_poly.type
_entity_poly.pdbx_seq_one_letter_code
_entity_poly.pdbx_strand_id
1 'polypeptide(L)'
;MIKFPDGYFKDEIREGFLVSEMMKRAWGSQFELFERIRGLCKKYDITYFAEVGTLLGAVRHEGIIPWDDDIDIAMLREDYHRFLEHADEIGDGVCVRSIYSSDSFYNFHAIVTHEAEKLEWDEDRMEQFHGCPFICSVDIFPLDYYPRDPEKLKFYQQLYCLAYKTVYDCMDLENAEFGGRLIRLSDVPRDSSLYSDIKTVLGLLPRALVNFQLDGNKPLRNQLCRITDMVARSCKEEDAIGVEYCPKLPLAIYSYRDKEYYKGTAVLPFEMTDIVVPKDYRETLGSIYGEDYMTPVRGAAGHNYPFWGAEVNVLIGGDIGELYLYPKDKKHIVDTLGILDEAMAEVNGSAYQGNINVSLDLLGQMQELATSIGTFAETIVGEKSGTIAGFEKYCEDLFRYYDRLKDEKGPMDAGCEWLISYTEGLNSDLKAIRRLVFKEICLGDRGAEDTRKTVLIGVSATGIVNNTFLEIDRIRQIIDEHTRKDESVLVFVSEGLKTFLSKCGLEIEGKYLAFLEDIKLLSNVTVTESPRTSEIDKALCVCDSYIGDRCRLSELCTDAGMDISILDYNE
;
A
#
# COMPACT_ATOMS: atom_id res chain seq x y z
N MET A 1 15.03 -20.33 19.35
CA MET A 1 13.59 -20.38 19.64
C MET A 1 13.34 -19.59 20.88
N ILE A 2 12.72 -18.44 20.65
CA ILE A 2 12.31 -17.51 21.68
C ILE A 2 11.12 -18.14 22.45
N LYS A 3 10.92 -17.75 23.70
CA LYS A 3 9.80 -18.27 24.51
C LYS A 3 8.77 -17.17 24.69
N PHE A 4 7.58 -17.38 24.16
CA PHE A 4 6.45 -16.48 24.35
C PHE A 4 5.69 -16.83 25.64
N PRO A 5 5.27 -15.83 26.43
CA PRO A 5 4.35 -16.05 27.55
C PRO A 5 3.02 -16.66 27.10
N ASP A 6 2.37 -17.40 28.00
CA ASP A 6 1.04 -17.96 27.75
C ASP A 6 0.05 -16.84 27.39
N GLY A 7 -0.66 -17.02 26.27
CA GLY A 7 -1.62 -16.03 25.78
C GLY A 7 -1.01 -14.80 25.11
N TYR A 8 0.31 -14.76 24.86
CA TYR A 8 0.96 -13.65 24.14
C TYR A 8 0.24 -13.32 22.84
N PHE A 9 -0.05 -14.33 22.01
CA PHE A 9 -0.68 -14.16 20.71
C PHE A 9 -2.17 -13.76 20.75
N LYS A 10 -2.78 -13.56 21.92
CA LYS A 10 -4.17 -13.08 21.96
C LYS A 10 -4.26 -11.61 21.61
N ASP A 11 -5.40 -11.22 21.05
CA ASP A 11 -5.77 -9.82 20.86
C ASP A 11 -5.50 -9.00 22.13
N GLU A 12 -4.94 -7.82 21.95
CA GLU A 12 -4.61 -6.92 23.05
C GLU A 12 -4.86 -5.46 22.66
N ILE A 13 -5.52 -4.72 23.54
CA ILE A 13 -5.63 -3.27 23.40
C ILE A 13 -4.44 -2.63 24.14
N ARG A 14 -3.51 -2.04 23.39
CA ARG A 14 -2.38 -1.25 23.93
C ARG A 14 -2.58 0.22 23.57
N GLU A 15 -2.65 1.09 24.56
CA GLU A 15 -2.84 2.55 24.36
C GLU A 15 -4.07 2.92 23.49
N GLY A 16 -5.13 2.11 23.55
CA GLY A 16 -6.33 2.32 22.75
C GLY A 16 -6.22 1.84 21.29
N PHE A 17 -5.12 1.18 20.93
CA PHE A 17 -4.92 0.52 19.64
C PHE A 17 -5.07 -1.00 19.79
N LEU A 18 -5.76 -1.65 18.86
CA LEU A 18 -5.89 -3.10 18.84
C LEU A 18 -4.68 -3.72 18.13
N VAL A 19 -3.87 -4.46 18.89
CA VAL A 19 -2.88 -5.38 18.34
C VAL A 19 -3.55 -6.74 18.21
N SER A 20 -3.88 -7.12 16.97
CA SER A 20 -4.55 -8.39 16.70
C SER A 20 -3.64 -9.59 16.91
N GLU A 21 -4.26 -10.75 17.12
CA GLU A 21 -3.58 -12.03 17.15
C GLU A 21 -2.70 -12.26 15.92
N MET A 22 -3.17 -11.92 14.72
CA MET A 22 -2.36 -12.07 13.51
C MET A 22 -1.13 -11.14 13.53
N MET A 23 -1.28 -9.88 13.96
CA MET A 23 -0.13 -8.99 14.09
C MET A 23 0.89 -9.54 15.10
N LYS A 24 0.43 -10.05 16.25
CA LYS A 24 1.34 -10.65 17.24
C LYS A 24 2.04 -11.90 16.74
N ARG A 25 1.40 -12.70 15.88
CA ARG A 25 2.04 -13.85 15.21
C ARG A 25 3.08 -13.38 14.18
N ALA A 26 2.81 -12.30 13.46
CA ALA A 26 3.79 -11.65 12.59
C ALA A 26 5.00 -11.14 13.38
N TRP A 27 4.79 -10.44 14.50
CA TRP A 27 5.87 -10.08 15.42
C TRP A 27 6.62 -11.31 15.94
N GLY A 28 5.90 -12.38 16.31
CA GLY A 28 6.53 -13.62 16.78
C GLY A 28 7.45 -14.25 15.72
N SER A 29 7.03 -14.23 14.45
CA SER A 29 7.84 -14.63 13.31
C SER A 29 9.09 -13.76 13.15
N GLN A 30 8.94 -12.43 13.22
CA GLN A 30 10.06 -11.48 13.18
C GLN A 30 11.03 -11.66 14.36
N PHE A 31 10.54 -11.98 15.55
CA PHE A 31 11.39 -12.28 16.70
C PHE A 31 12.23 -13.55 16.52
N GLU A 32 11.71 -14.58 15.84
CA GLU A 32 12.54 -15.74 15.48
C GLU A 32 13.66 -15.35 14.50
N LEU A 33 13.37 -14.50 13.51
CA LEU A 33 14.39 -13.95 12.60
C LEU A 33 15.41 -13.10 13.36
N PHE A 34 14.93 -12.25 14.27
CA PHE A 34 15.77 -11.39 15.09
C PHE A 34 16.70 -12.20 16.02
N GLU A 35 16.23 -13.28 16.62
CA GLU A 35 17.09 -14.16 17.42
C GLU A 35 18.18 -14.86 16.57
N ARG A 36 17.92 -15.15 15.28
CA ARG A 36 18.98 -15.62 14.36
C ARG A 36 20.02 -14.54 14.12
N ILE A 37 19.60 -13.30 13.88
CA ILE A 37 20.49 -12.14 13.74
C ILE A 37 21.35 -11.99 15.01
N ARG A 38 20.73 -12.00 16.19
CA ARG A 38 21.45 -11.88 17.48
C ARG A 38 22.46 -13.00 17.67
N GLY A 39 22.09 -14.24 17.35
CA GLY A 39 22.97 -15.39 17.41
C GLY A 39 24.21 -15.24 16.52
N LEU A 40 24.00 -14.81 15.27
CA LEU A 40 25.07 -14.56 14.31
C LEU A 40 25.96 -13.38 14.76
N CYS A 41 25.34 -12.28 15.22
CA CYS A 41 26.06 -11.11 15.70
C CYS A 41 26.94 -11.43 16.90
N LYS A 42 26.42 -12.19 17.88
CA LYS A 42 27.19 -12.65 19.04
C LYS A 42 28.34 -13.56 18.65
N LYS A 43 28.16 -14.44 17.66
CA LYS A 43 29.19 -15.38 17.19
C LYS A 43 30.38 -14.65 16.56
N TYR A 44 30.12 -13.55 15.85
CA TYR A 44 31.12 -12.81 15.07
C TYR A 44 31.49 -11.44 15.64
N ASP A 45 31.08 -11.17 16.89
CA ASP A 45 31.36 -9.93 17.61
C ASP A 45 30.93 -8.68 16.82
N ILE A 46 29.72 -8.75 16.27
CA ILE A 46 29.08 -7.70 15.47
C ILE A 46 28.18 -6.88 16.40
N THR A 47 28.37 -5.56 16.39
CA THR A 47 27.49 -4.65 17.11
C THR A 47 26.36 -4.16 16.21
N TYR A 48 25.13 -4.24 16.71
CA TYR A 48 23.95 -3.65 16.09
C TYR A 48 23.24 -2.76 17.11
N PHE A 49 22.33 -1.92 16.62
CA PHE A 49 21.55 -0.98 17.42
C PHE A 49 20.09 -1.02 16.96
N ALA A 50 19.13 -0.96 17.88
CA ALA A 50 17.75 -0.62 17.55
C ALA A 50 17.72 0.74 16.84
N GLU A 51 16.88 0.88 15.82
CA GLU A 51 16.81 2.07 14.98
C GLU A 51 15.38 2.61 14.91
N VAL A 52 15.25 3.93 14.74
CA VAL A 52 13.97 4.67 14.52
C VAL A 52 12.79 4.16 15.39
N GLY A 53 11.80 3.46 14.81
CA GLY A 53 10.57 3.03 15.47
C GLY A 53 10.84 1.96 16.53
N THR A 54 11.71 1.01 16.21
CA THR A 54 12.16 -0.04 17.13
C THR A 54 12.91 0.54 18.33
N LEU A 55 13.78 1.54 18.12
CA LEU A 55 14.46 2.22 19.23
C LEU A 55 13.47 2.96 20.14
N LEU A 56 12.51 3.67 19.54
CA LEU A 56 11.49 4.39 20.29
C LEU A 56 10.60 3.43 21.08
N GLY A 57 10.21 2.30 20.49
CA GLY A 57 9.46 1.23 21.14
C GLY A 57 10.20 0.65 22.33
N ALA A 58 11.48 0.31 22.17
CA ALA A 58 12.31 -0.20 23.26
C ALA A 58 12.38 0.77 24.46
N VAL A 59 12.46 2.07 24.20
CA VAL A 59 12.57 3.10 25.25
C VAL A 59 11.23 3.44 25.89
N ARG A 60 10.15 3.53 25.10
CA ARG A 60 8.85 4.05 25.54
C ARG A 60 7.88 2.95 25.97
N HIS A 61 7.93 1.81 25.29
CA HIS A 61 6.98 0.71 25.43
C HIS A 61 7.61 -0.57 26.00
N GLU A 62 8.94 -0.61 26.15
CA GLU A 62 9.70 -1.82 26.48
C GLU A 62 9.42 -2.95 25.46
N GLY A 63 9.12 -2.60 24.22
CA GLY A 63 8.61 -3.53 23.19
C GLY A 63 8.25 -2.82 21.89
N ILE A 64 7.51 -3.49 21.01
CA ILE A 64 7.09 -2.91 19.73
C ILE A 64 5.99 -1.88 19.98
N ILE A 65 6.02 -0.75 19.26
CA ILE A 65 4.98 0.27 19.35
C ILE A 65 3.67 -0.35 18.82
N PRO A 66 2.51 -0.16 19.46
CA PRO A 66 1.29 -0.89 19.11
C PRO A 66 0.84 -0.79 17.65
N TRP A 67 1.14 0.32 16.99
CA TRP A 67 0.78 0.63 15.59
C TRP A 67 1.97 0.49 14.63
N ASP A 68 2.98 -0.28 15.03
CA ASP A 68 4.20 -0.57 14.26
C ASP A 68 4.24 -2.06 13.92
N ASP A 69 4.75 -2.42 12.75
CA ASP A 69 4.63 -3.78 12.21
C ASP A 69 5.94 -4.40 11.74
N ASP A 70 7.07 -3.72 11.95
CA ASP A 70 8.40 -4.21 11.61
C ASP A 70 9.41 -4.11 12.79
N ILE A 71 10.61 -4.63 12.55
CA ILE A 71 11.77 -4.49 13.43
C ILE A 71 12.93 -3.95 12.59
N ASP A 72 13.43 -2.80 13.01
CA ASP A 72 14.52 -2.07 12.40
C ASP A 72 15.75 -2.09 13.29
N ILE A 73 16.86 -2.58 12.75
CA ILE A 73 18.17 -2.44 13.37
C ILE A 73 19.16 -1.78 12.44
N ALA A 74 20.18 -1.16 13.01
CA ALA A 74 21.26 -0.54 12.28
C ALA A 74 22.62 -1.08 12.71
N MET A 75 23.58 -1.06 11.80
CA MET A 75 24.96 -1.46 12.05
C MET A 75 25.89 -0.40 11.49
N LEU A 76 26.99 -0.10 12.19
CA LEU A 76 28.08 0.66 11.59
C LEU A 76 28.63 -0.11 10.39
N ARG A 77 29.13 0.61 9.37
CA ARG A 77 29.53 0.01 8.09
C ARG A 77 30.45 -1.20 8.20
N GLU A 78 31.39 -1.20 9.15
CA GLU A 78 32.30 -2.33 9.37
C GLU A 78 31.55 -3.57 9.91
N ASP A 79 30.66 -3.38 10.88
CA ASP A 79 29.78 -4.41 11.43
C ASP A 79 28.82 -4.96 10.37
N TYR A 80 28.22 -4.07 9.57
CA TYR A 80 27.34 -4.45 8.47
C TYR A 80 28.06 -5.36 7.45
N HIS A 81 29.30 -5.04 7.09
CA HIS A 81 30.08 -5.90 6.19
C HIS A 81 30.45 -7.24 6.83
N ARG A 82 30.83 -7.26 8.12
CA ARG A 82 31.08 -8.51 8.85
C ARG A 82 29.83 -9.39 8.91
N PHE A 83 28.66 -8.79 9.11
CA PHE A 83 27.38 -9.50 9.09
C PHE A 83 27.13 -10.16 7.73
N LEU A 84 27.29 -9.40 6.64
CA LEU A 84 27.10 -9.93 5.29
C LEU A 84 28.10 -11.02 4.90
N GLU A 85 29.34 -10.97 5.41
CA GLU A 85 30.36 -12.01 5.19
C GLU A 85 29.95 -13.37 5.77
N HIS A 86 29.17 -13.36 6.85
CA HIS A 86 28.71 -14.55 7.56
C HIS A 86 27.21 -14.85 7.35
N ALA A 87 26.56 -14.15 6.41
CA ALA A 87 25.13 -14.24 6.16
C ALA A 87 24.64 -15.67 5.86
N ASP A 88 25.47 -16.49 5.18
CA ASP A 88 25.15 -17.88 4.83
C ASP A 88 25.01 -18.80 6.07
N GLU A 89 25.41 -18.33 7.26
CA GLU A 89 25.33 -19.06 8.52
C GLU A 89 24.12 -18.66 9.40
N ILE A 90 23.21 -17.85 8.87
CA ILE A 90 22.03 -17.35 9.61
C ILE A 90 21.11 -18.50 10.08
N GLY A 91 21.09 -19.61 9.33
CA GLY A 91 20.45 -20.87 9.69
C GLY A 91 19.30 -21.28 8.77
N ASP A 92 18.91 -22.55 8.88
CA ASP A 92 17.91 -23.19 8.00
C ASP A 92 16.56 -22.45 7.97
N GLY A 93 15.98 -22.31 6.77
CA GLY A 93 14.68 -21.66 6.55
C GLY A 93 14.72 -20.13 6.58
N VAL A 94 15.91 -19.53 6.70
CA VAL A 94 16.14 -18.08 6.78
C VAL A 94 17.23 -17.69 5.79
N CYS A 95 17.06 -16.57 5.08
CA CYS A 95 18.06 -16.02 4.19
C CYS A 95 18.28 -14.52 4.43
N VAL A 96 19.45 -14.04 4.00
CA VAL A 96 19.79 -12.61 4.02
C VAL A 96 19.76 -12.08 2.59
N ARG A 97 18.88 -11.11 2.33
CA ARG A 97 18.78 -10.44 1.03
C ARG A 97 19.42 -9.07 1.13
N SER A 98 20.30 -8.76 0.19
CA SER A 98 20.96 -7.46 0.06
C SER A 98 21.37 -7.26 -1.39
N ILE A 99 21.87 -6.07 -1.73
CA ILE A 99 22.50 -5.84 -3.04
C ILE A 99 23.71 -6.77 -3.25
N TYR A 100 24.22 -7.41 -2.19
CA TYR A 100 25.32 -8.37 -2.21
C TYR A 100 24.91 -9.79 -2.58
N SER A 101 23.68 -10.20 -2.28
CA SER A 101 23.22 -11.59 -2.44
C SER A 101 22.34 -11.83 -3.67
N SER A 102 21.80 -10.78 -4.32
CA SER A 102 21.00 -10.94 -5.54
C SER A 102 21.17 -9.78 -6.52
N ASP A 103 21.23 -10.10 -7.82
CA ASP A 103 21.27 -9.11 -8.90
C ASP A 103 19.98 -8.28 -9.01
N SER A 104 18.87 -8.84 -8.53
CA SER A 104 17.56 -8.18 -8.58
C SER A 104 17.25 -7.32 -7.36
N PHE A 105 17.95 -7.54 -6.24
CA PHE A 105 17.69 -6.81 -5.00
C PHE A 105 18.29 -5.41 -5.06
N TYR A 106 17.49 -4.39 -4.72
CA TYR A 106 17.85 -2.98 -4.90
C TYR A 106 17.68 -2.13 -3.65
N ASN A 107 17.20 -2.69 -2.53
CA ASN A 107 17.20 -1.97 -1.26
C ASN A 107 18.65 -1.78 -0.78
N PHE A 108 18.98 -0.59 -0.30
CA PHE A 108 20.32 -0.23 0.18
C PHE A 108 20.61 -0.65 1.63
N HIS A 109 19.68 -1.37 2.24
CA HIS A 109 19.84 -2.10 3.50
C HIS A 109 19.75 -3.61 3.22
N ALA A 110 20.19 -4.42 4.17
CA ALA A 110 19.94 -5.86 4.13
C ALA A 110 18.63 -6.17 4.82
N ILE A 111 17.97 -7.25 4.40
CA ILE A 111 16.83 -7.82 5.11
C ILE A 111 17.15 -9.26 5.47
N VAL A 112 16.77 -9.67 6.66
CA VAL A 112 16.74 -11.09 7.04
C VAL A 112 15.29 -11.54 6.96
N THR A 113 15.04 -12.58 6.18
CA THR A 113 13.68 -13.05 5.87
C THR A 113 13.66 -14.56 5.71
N HIS A 114 12.49 -15.15 5.50
CA HIS A 114 12.35 -16.58 5.30
C HIS A 114 12.95 -17.01 3.95
N GLU A 115 13.40 -18.26 3.84
CA GLU A 115 13.70 -18.93 2.57
C GLU A 115 12.39 -19.35 1.87
N ALA A 116 11.55 -18.37 1.52
CA ALA A 116 10.31 -18.59 0.78
C ALA A 116 10.26 -17.66 -0.43
N GLU A 117 10.01 -18.21 -1.62
CA GLU A 117 9.86 -17.43 -2.85
C GLU A 117 8.44 -16.84 -2.98
N LYS A 118 7.48 -17.32 -2.18
CA LYS A 118 6.07 -16.92 -2.17
C LYS A 118 5.43 -17.24 -0.82
N LEU A 119 4.20 -16.77 -0.62
CA LEU A 119 3.35 -17.14 0.52
C LEU A 119 3.01 -18.63 0.44
N GLU A 120 3.26 -19.38 1.51
CA GLU A 120 3.10 -20.83 1.53
C GLU A 120 2.48 -21.34 2.83
N TRP A 121 1.59 -22.32 2.68
CA TRP A 121 0.90 -23.03 3.77
C TRP A 121 1.70 -24.26 4.26
N ASP A 122 3.02 -24.18 4.24
CA ASP A 122 3.88 -25.28 4.70
C ASP A 122 3.74 -25.48 6.22
N GLU A 123 3.39 -26.69 6.65
CA GLU A 123 3.05 -26.97 8.06
C GLU A 123 4.26 -26.75 8.98
N ASP A 124 5.45 -27.20 8.57
CA ASP A 124 6.68 -27.05 9.35
C ASP A 124 7.07 -25.57 9.49
N ARG A 125 6.99 -24.79 8.40
CA ARG A 125 7.18 -23.33 8.43
C ARG A 125 6.15 -22.65 9.33
N MET A 126 4.87 -22.98 9.17
CA MET A 126 3.79 -22.38 9.97
C MET A 126 4.00 -22.66 11.45
N GLU A 127 4.41 -23.87 11.85
CA GLU A 127 4.76 -24.17 13.24
C GLU A 127 5.98 -23.37 13.71
N GLN A 128 7.05 -23.35 12.92
CA GLN A 128 8.29 -22.62 13.23
C GLN A 128 8.07 -21.12 13.42
N PHE A 129 7.13 -20.53 12.67
CA PHE A 129 6.85 -19.09 12.65
C PHE A 129 5.44 -18.76 13.19
N HIS A 130 4.99 -19.52 14.20
CA HIS A 130 3.86 -19.19 15.07
C HIS A 130 2.51 -19.02 14.36
N GLY A 131 2.31 -19.75 13.27
CA GLY A 131 1.12 -19.71 12.42
C GLY A 131 1.01 -18.43 11.58
N CYS A 132 2.12 -17.72 11.36
CA CYS A 132 2.18 -16.57 10.46
C CYS A 132 2.40 -17.02 9.01
N PRO A 133 1.43 -16.81 8.09
CA PRO A 133 1.56 -17.23 6.70
C PRO A 133 2.36 -16.25 5.84
N PHE A 134 2.64 -15.06 6.37
CA PHE A 134 3.28 -13.95 5.66
C PHE A 134 4.79 -14.07 5.65
N ILE A 135 5.42 -13.49 4.63
CA ILE A 135 6.87 -13.35 4.59
C ILE A 135 7.25 -12.17 5.48
N CYS A 136 7.76 -12.46 6.68
CA CYS A 136 8.25 -11.45 7.59
C CYS A 136 9.73 -11.13 7.30
N SER A 137 10.17 -9.94 7.69
CA SER A 137 11.57 -9.54 7.63
C SER A 137 11.98 -8.70 8.83
N VAL A 138 13.28 -8.62 9.06
CA VAL A 138 13.94 -7.66 9.93
C VAL A 138 14.92 -6.86 9.08
N ASP A 139 14.82 -5.54 9.12
CA ASP A 139 15.62 -4.63 8.31
C ASP A 139 16.93 -4.28 9.03
N ILE A 140 18.03 -4.29 8.27
CA ILE A 140 19.39 -4.03 8.77
C ILE A 140 20.01 -2.88 7.97
N PHE A 141 19.92 -1.68 8.53
CA PHE A 141 20.41 -0.45 7.92
C PHE A 141 21.92 -0.28 8.13
N PRO A 142 22.71 -0.06 7.06
CA PRO A 142 24.08 0.40 7.22
C PRO A 142 24.10 1.89 7.62
N LEU A 143 24.89 2.21 8.63
CA LEU A 143 25.19 3.59 9.03
C LEU A 143 26.53 4.02 8.42
N ASP A 144 26.47 5.08 7.60
CA ASP A 144 27.59 5.60 6.83
C ASP A 144 28.07 6.94 7.37
N TYR A 145 29.38 7.13 7.32
CA TYR A 145 30.02 8.35 7.80
C TYR A 145 29.88 9.50 6.81
N TYR A 146 29.61 10.70 7.34
CA TYR A 146 29.43 11.91 6.54
C TYR A 146 30.67 12.80 6.66
N PRO A 147 31.25 13.31 5.55
CA PRO A 147 32.48 14.12 5.61
C PRO A 147 32.35 15.38 6.47
N ARG A 148 33.40 15.68 7.25
CA ARG A 148 33.47 16.91 8.07
C ARG A 148 33.71 18.18 7.28
N ASP A 149 34.47 18.08 6.20
CA ASP A 149 34.72 19.21 5.31
C ASP A 149 33.44 19.55 4.53
N PRO A 150 32.92 20.79 4.61
CA PRO A 150 31.65 21.16 3.99
C PRO A 150 31.62 21.00 2.46
N GLU A 151 32.74 21.24 1.78
CA GLU A 151 32.80 21.09 0.32
C GLU A 151 32.79 19.60 -0.08
N LYS A 152 33.54 18.76 0.65
CA LYS A 152 33.48 17.30 0.49
C LYS A 152 32.11 16.74 0.83
N LEU A 153 31.47 17.22 1.89
CA LEU A 153 30.12 16.78 2.26
C LEU A 153 29.12 17.09 1.15
N LYS A 154 29.14 18.32 0.63
CA LYS A 154 28.28 18.72 -0.48
C LYS A 154 28.53 17.86 -1.73
N PHE A 155 29.79 17.63 -2.08
CA PHE A 155 30.15 16.76 -3.20
C PHE A 155 29.66 15.32 -2.99
N TYR A 156 29.90 14.77 -1.80
CA TYR A 156 29.46 13.44 -1.39
C TYR A 156 27.94 13.29 -1.53
N GLN A 157 27.17 14.23 -1.00
CA GLN A 157 25.71 14.22 -1.06
C GLN A 157 25.22 14.29 -2.52
N GLN A 158 25.79 15.18 -3.33
CA GLN A 158 25.43 15.31 -4.74
C GLN A 158 25.77 14.06 -5.56
N LEU A 159 26.94 13.48 -5.34
CA LEU A 159 27.35 12.25 -6.01
C LEU A 159 26.46 11.08 -5.60
N TYR A 160 26.16 10.95 -4.31
CA TYR A 160 25.26 9.90 -3.81
C TYR A 160 23.87 10.03 -4.42
N CYS A 161 23.26 11.22 -4.38
CA CYS A 161 21.93 11.44 -4.98
C CYS A 161 21.91 11.14 -6.48
N LEU A 162 22.97 11.52 -7.22
CA LEU A 162 23.07 11.21 -8.65
C LEU A 162 23.22 9.70 -8.88
N ALA A 163 24.08 9.02 -8.14
CA ALA A 163 24.28 7.56 -8.25
C ALA A 163 22.99 6.80 -7.89
N TYR A 164 22.32 7.19 -6.80
CA TYR A 164 21.03 6.66 -6.40
C TYR A 164 19.98 6.85 -7.50
N LYS A 165 19.88 8.06 -8.07
CA LYS A 165 18.98 8.35 -9.19
C LYS A 165 19.22 7.41 -10.37
N THR A 166 20.49 7.12 -10.72
CA THR A 166 20.76 6.19 -11.84
C THR A 166 20.22 4.77 -11.62
N VAL A 167 20.10 4.33 -10.37
CA VAL A 167 19.48 3.02 -10.05
C VAL A 167 18.00 3.03 -10.39
N TYR A 168 17.27 4.06 -9.95
CA TYR A 168 15.83 4.17 -10.19
C TYR A 168 15.49 4.47 -11.65
N ASP A 169 16.23 5.35 -12.31
CA ASP A 169 16.10 5.57 -13.75
C ASP A 169 16.34 4.27 -14.55
N CYS A 170 17.27 3.42 -14.10
CA CYS A 170 17.50 2.10 -14.70
C CYS A 170 16.29 1.18 -14.47
N MET A 171 15.69 1.19 -13.29
CA MET A 171 14.47 0.43 -12.99
C MET A 171 13.28 0.90 -13.83
N ASP A 172 13.10 2.21 -13.98
CA ASP A 172 12.05 2.79 -14.81
C ASP A 172 12.19 2.33 -16.26
N LEU A 173 13.42 2.32 -16.80
CA LEU A 173 13.70 1.78 -18.13
C LEU A 173 13.40 0.27 -18.22
N GLU A 174 13.83 -0.52 -17.24
CA GLU A 174 13.55 -1.96 -17.16
C GLU A 174 12.04 -2.23 -17.19
N ASN A 175 11.26 -1.47 -16.42
CA ASN A 175 9.82 -1.61 -16.35
C ASN A 175 9.12 -1.17 -17.64
N ALA A 176 9.46 0.01 -18.15
CA ALA A 176 8.80 0.61 -19.31
C ALA A 176 9.10 -0.14 -20.62
N GLU A 177 10.35 -0.55 -20.84
CA GLU A 177 10.79 -1.07 -22.16
C GLU A 177 11.09 -2.58 -22.13
N PHE A 178 11.30 -3.18 -20.96
CA PHE A 178 11.74 -4.58 -20.84
C PHE A 178 10.84 -5.45 -19.95
N GLY A 179 9.68 -4.94 -19.52
CA GLY A 179 8.73 -5.67 -18.68
C GLY A 179 9.32 -6.11 -17.34
N GLY A 180 10.17 -5.29 -16.75
CA GLY A 180 10.83 -5.51 -15.47
C GLY A 180 12.04 -6.45 -15.52
N ARG A 181 12.47 -6.89 -16.71
CA ARG A 181 13.68 -7.72 -16.87
C ARG A 181 14.93 -6.88 -16.66
N LEU A 182 15.90 -7.44 -15.94
CA LEU A 182 17.21 -6.82 -15.74
C LEU A 182 17.93 -6.57 -17.08
N ILE A 183 18.45 -5.36 -17.24
CA ILE A 183 19.14 -4.93 -18.47
C ILE A 183 20.66 -4.85 -18.29
N ARG A 184 21.39 -4.68 -19.40
CA ARG A 184 22.83 -4.40 -19.44
C ARG A 184 23.10 -2.99 -19.95
N LEU A 185 24.34 -2.51 -19.79
CA LEU A 185 24.73 -1.18 -20.29
C LEU A 185 24.53 -1.02 -21.81
N SER A 186 24.63 -2.10 -22.58
CA SER A 186 24.39 -2.09 -24.04
C SER A 186 22.95 -1.76 -24.42
N ASP A 187 22.01 -2.00 -23.50
CA ASP A 187 20.58 -1.86 -23.74
C ASP A 187 20.12 -0.43 -23.45
N VAL A 188 20.94 0.38 -22.78
CA VAL A 188 20.65 1.79 -22.47
C VAL A 188 20.94 2.66 -23.71
N PRO A 189 19.95 3.43 -24.21
CA PRO A 189 20.14 4.34 -25.34
C PRO A 189 21.24 5.37 -25.05
N ARG A 190 22.20 5.54 -25.97
CA ARG A 190 23.38 6.39 -25.74
C ARG A 190 23.08 7.89 -25.64
N ASP A 191 21.94 8.31 -26.15
CA ASP A 191 21.40 9.66 -26.14
C ASP A 191 20.41 9.90 -24.97
N SER A 192 20.16 8.89 -24.15
CA SER A 192 19.31 9.02 -22.95
C SER A 192 19.99 9.82 -21.82
N SER A 193 19.16 10.43 -20.97
CA SER A 193 19.60 11.05 -19.71
C SER A 193 20.31 10.03 -18.80
N LEU A 194 19.75 8.83 -18.64
CA LEU A 194 20.35 7.75 -17.84
C LEU A 194 21.79 7.45 -18.29
N TYR A 195 22.04 7.30 -19.59
CA TYR A 195 23.40 7.03 -20.09
C TYR A 195 24.37 8.18 -19.79
N SER A 196 23.91 9.44 -19.90
CA SER A 196 24.68 10.62 -19.53
C SER A 196 24.98 10.68 -18.02
N ASP A 197 23.99 10.37 -17.18
CA ASP A 197 24.13 10.36 -15.72
C ASP A 197 25.10 9.25 -15.28
N ILE A 198 25.00 8.03 -15.85
CA ILE A 198 25.95 6.93 -15.59
C ILE A 198 27.38 7.38 -15.91
N LYS A 199 27.60 8.00 -17.08
CA LYS A 199 28.93 8.52 -17.45
C LYS A 199 29.44 9.57 -16.48
N THR A 200 28.54 10.45 -16.02
CA THR A 200 28.86 11.51 -15.07
C THR A 200 29.27 10.92 -13.72
N VAL A 201 28.48 9.99 -13.17
CA VAL A 201 28.81 9.26 -11.94
C VAL A 201 30.17 8.59 -12.06
N LEU A 202 30.39 7.77 -13.10
CA LEU A 202 31.67 7.06 -13.31
C LEU A 202 32.86 8.02 -13.41
N GLY A 203 32.69 9.17 -14.06
CA GLY A 203 33.73 10.21 -14.16
C GLY A 203 34.04 10.91 -12.83
N LEU A 204 33.10 10.90 -11.88
CA LEU A 204 33.23 11.51 -10.57
C LEU A 204 33.73 10.55 -9.48
N LEU A 205 33.57 9.23 -9.65
CA LEU A 205 33.99 8.21 -8.66
C LEU A 205 35.45 8.38 -8.18
N PRO A 206 36.45 8.66 -9.05
CA PRO A 206 37.83 8.82 -8.59
C PRO A 206 38.00 9.98 -7.60
N ARG A 207 37.16 11.03 -7.67
CA ARG A 207 37.19 12.16 -6.72
C ARG A 207 36.68 11.76 -5.34
N ALA A 208 35.82 10.74 -5.26
CA ALA A 208 35.37 10.12 -4.02
C ALA A 208 36.30 8.97 -3.57
N LEU A 209 37.46 8.78 -4.21
CA LEU A 209 38.37 7.66 -3.98
C LEU A 209 37.72 6.28 -4.19
N VAL A 210 36.65 6.24 -4.99
CA VAL A 210 35.96 5.02 -5.39
C VAL A 210 36.49 4.59 -6.76
N ASN A 211 36.86 3.32 -6.89
CA ASN A 211 37.24 2.72 -8.16
C ASN A 211 36.30 1.57 -8.49
N PHE A 212 35.55 1.70 -9.59
CA PHE A 212 34.66 0.66 -10.08
C PHE A 212 34.63 0.69 -11.60
N GLN A 213 34.63 -0.50 -12.21
CA GLN A 213 34.50 -0.66 -13.64
C GLN A 213 33.26 -1.50 -13.94
N LEU A 214 32.37 -0.98 -14.77
CA LEU A 214 31.20 -1.73 -15.23
C LEU A 214 31.64 -2.93 -16.07
N ASP A 215 31.06 -4.09 -15.76
CA ASP A 215 31.07 -5.29 -16.58
C ASP A 215 29.84 -5.27 -17.48
N GLY A 216 30.06 -5.14 -18.80
CA GLY A 216 29.00 -5.10 -19.79
C GLY A 216 28.17 -6.38 -19.90
N ASN A 217 28.61 -7.49 -19.31
CA ASN A 217 27.89 -8.77 -19.33
C ASN A 217 26.97 -8.98 -18.12
N LYS A 218 27.11 -8.15 -17.06
CA LYS A 218 26.34 -8.27 -15.83
C LYS A 218 25.13 -7.33 -15.82
N PRO A 219 24.09 -7.63 -15.02
CA PRO A 219 22.97 -6.72 -14.80
C PRO A 219 23.44 -5.33 -14.41
N LEU A 220 22.95 -4.30 -15.10
CA LEU A 220 23.35 -2.92 -14.89
C LEU A 220 22.85 -2.42 -13.53
N ARG A 221 21.57 -2.68 -13.19
CA ARG A 221 20.96 -2.24 -11.93
C ARG A 221 21.79 -2.62 -10.71
N ASN A 222 22.17 -3.89 -10.57
CA ASN A 222 22.99 -4.33 -9.43
C ASN A 222 24.32 -3.56 -9.36
N GLN A 223 25.00 -3.38 -10.50
CA GLN A 223 26.26 -2.65 -10.55
C GLN A 223 26.10 -1.17 -10.15
N LEU A 224 25.01 -0.53 -10.55
CA LEU A 224 24.68 0.83 -10.10
C LEU A 224 24.40 0.86 -8.60
N CYS A 225 23.69 -0.13 -8.05
CA CYS A 225 23.54 -0.27 -6.59
C CYS A 225 24.90 -0.40 -5.88
N ARG A 226 25.83 -1.22 -6.41
CA ARG A 226 27.18 -1.36 -5.86
C ARG A 226 27.93 -0.04 -5.86
N ILE A 227 27.85 0.71 -6.95
CA ILE A 227 28.50 2.02 -7.08
C ILE A 227 27.94 2.97 -6.02
N THR A 228 26.62 3.05 -5.87
CA THR A 228 25.96 3.91 -4.89
C THR A 228 26.34 3.55 -3.46
N ASP A 229 26.36 2.26 -3.10
CA ASP A 229 26.85 1.80 -1.79
C ASP A 229 28.33 2.15 -1.57
N MET A 230 29.18 1.98 -2.59
CA MET A 230 30.59 2.36 -2.52
C MET A 230 30.79 3.87 -2.30
N VAL A 231 29.91 4.71 -2.88
CA VAL A 231 29.89 6.15 -2.60
C VAL A 231 29.47 6.38 -1.15
N ALA A 232 28.43 5.69 -0.66
CA ALA A 232 27.94 5.80 0.73
C ALA A 232 29.08 5.59 1.75
N ARG A 233 29.84 4.51 1.58
CA ARG A 233 30.96 4.15 2.48
C ARG A 233 32.29 4.82 2.18
N SER A 234 32.32 5.84 1.32
CA SER A 234 33.58 6.47 0.88
C SER A 234 34.26 7.34 1.93
N CYS A 235 33.52 7.77 2.96
CA CYS A 235 34.05 8.53 4.08
C CYS A 235 34.45 7.60 5.24
N LYS A 236 35.63 7.83 5.81
CA LYS A 236 36.10 7.13 7.01
C LYS A 236 35.68 7.87 8.27
N GLU A 237 35.56 7.14 9.38
CA GLU A 237 35.18 7.71 10.67
C GLU A 237 36.06 8.91 11.09
N GLU A 238 37.38 8.82 10.90
CA GLU A 238 38.35 9.86 11.29
C GLU A 238 38.09 11.22 10.60
N ASP A 239 37.59 11.17 9.37
CA ASP A 239 37.27 12.33 8.53
C ASP A 239 35.82 12.80 8.68
N ALA A 240 35.02 12.08 9.48
CA ALA A 240 33.59 12.28 9.57
C ALA A 240 33.18 13.35 10.58
N ILE A 241 32.06 14.02 10.32
CA ILE A 241 31.35 14.87 11.29
C ILE A 241 30.21 14.14 11.98
N GLY A 242 29.65 13.10 11.35
CA GLY A 242 28.53 12.34 11.87
C GLY A 242 28.31 11.06 11.07
N VAL A 243 27.19 10.41 11.35
CA VAL A 243 26.80 9.14 10.75
C VAL A 243 25.29 9.13 10.45
N GLU A 244 24.89 8.54 9.33
CA GLU A 244 23.47 8.38 8.97
C GLU A 244 23.27 7.32 7.86
N TYR A 245 22.02 6.87 7.66
CA TYR A 245 21.60 6.06 6.53
C TYR A 245 21.44 6.91 5.25
N CYS A 246 22.33 6.73 4.27
CA CYS A 246 22.42 7.59 3.09
C CYS A 246 21.17 7.70 2.20
N PRO A 247 20.31 6.67 2.04
CA PRO A 247 19.06 6.79 1.29
C PRO A 247 18.08 7.87 1.79
N LYS A 248 18.33 8.51 2.93
CA LYS A 248 17.66 9.75 3.35
C LYS A 248 18.01 10.97 2.47
N LEU A 249 19.19 10.98 1.83
CA LEU A 249 19.67 12.12 1.03
C LEU A 249 18.80 12.43 -0.21
N PRO A 250 18.41 11.44 -1.05
CA PRO A 250 17.46 11.67 -2.15
C PRO A 250 16.10 12.22 -1.70
N LEU A 251 15.70 11.98 -0.45
CA LEU A 251 14.48 12.53 0.17
C LEU A 251 14.69 13.96 0.71
N ALA A 252 15.80 14.60 0.37
CA ALA A 252 16.21 15.92 0.85
C ALA A 252 16.38 16.02 2.39
N ILE A 253 16.63 14.90 3.05
CA ILE A 253 16.96 14.84 4.47
C ILE A 253 18.48 14.80 4.61
N TYR A 254 19.07 15.98 4.87
CA TYR A 254 20.53 16.19 4.91
C TYR A 254 21.12 16.18 6.33
N SER A 255 20.29 15.96 7.35
CA SER A 255 20.74 15.81 8.72
C SER A 255 21.60 14.55 8.89
N TYR A 256 22.44 14.57 9.92
CA TYR A 256 23.24 13.43 10.36
C TYR A 256 23.26 13.41 11.88
N ARG A 257 23.49 12.23 12.45
CA ARG A 257 23.60 12.04 13.89
C ARG A 257 25.06 12.14 14.32
N ASP A 258 25.28 12.51 15.58
CA ASP A 258 26.63 12.47 16.15
C ASP A 258 27.10 11.01 16.17
N LYS A 259 28.27 10.76 15.57
CA LYS A 259 28.85 9.42 15.52
C LYS A 259 29.26 8.90 16.90
N GLU A 260 29.48 9.80 17.87
CA GLU A 260 29.87 9.42 19.22
C GLU A 260 28.76 8.64 19.96
N TYR A 261 27.48 8.84 19.58
CA TYR A 261 26.34 8.11 20.17
C TYR A 261 26.46 6.59 19.99
N TYR A 262 27.18 6.14 18.96
CA TYR A 262 27.34 4.73 18.60
C TYR A 262 28.65 4.10 19.13
N LYS A 263 29.47 4.83 19.90
CA LYS A 263 30.71 4.27 20.47
C LYS A 263 30.51 3.37 21.67
N GLY A 264 29.30 3.33 22.21
CA GLY A 264 28.93 2.46 23.30
C GLY A 264 27.51 1.96 23.13
N THR A 265 27.19 0.90 23.85
CA THR A 265 25.88 0.28 23.83
C THR A 265 25.22 0.34 25.22
N ALA A 266 23.90 0.29 25.21
CA ALA A 266 23.09 -0.12 26.35
C ALA A 266 22.18 -1.28 25.91
N VAL A 267 21.62 -2.00 26.86
CA VAL A 267 20.65 -3.08 26.61
C VAL A 267 19.37 -2.73 27.33
N LEU A 268 18.26 -2.69 26.59
CA LEU A 268 16.94 -2.38 27.11
C LEU A 268 16.00 -3.59 26.96
N PRO A 269 14.99 -3.74 27.84
CA PRO A 269 13.91 -4.70 27.62
C PRO A 269 13.21 -4.45 26.29
N PHE A 270 12.84 -5.53 25.59
CA PHE A 270 12.12 -5.47 24.33
C PHE A 270 11.23 -6.71 24.18
N GLU A 271 9.94 -6.55 24.51
CA GLU A 271 8.95 -7.61 24.60
C GLU A 271 9.41 -8.78 25.51
N MET A 272 9.61 -9.97 24.92
CA MET A 272 10.05 -11.19 25.59
C MET A 272 11.57 -11.36 25.62
N THR A 273 12.32 -10.36 25.13
CA THR A 273 13.76 -10.39 25.00
C THR A 273 14.36 -9.03 25.38
N ASP A 274 15.60 -8.79 24.96
CA ASP A 274 16.29 -7.52 25.10
C ASP A 274 16.86 -7.07 23.74
N ILE A 275 17.08 -5.77 23.62
CA ILE A 275 17.65 -5.17 22.42
C ILE A 275 18.80 -4.23 22.76
N VAL A 276 19.83 -4.27 21.91
CA VAL A 276 20.99 -3.38 21.99
C VAL A 276 20.60 -2.02 21.41
N VAL A 277 20.89 -0.96 22.14
CA VAL A 277 20.64 0.44 21.73
C VAL A 277 21.93 1.27 21.86
N PRO A 278 22.04 2.42 21.19
CA PRO A 278 23.16 3.34 21.40
C PRO A 278 23.21 3.76 22.87
N LYS A 279 24.39 3.93 23.47
CA LYS A 279 24.50 4.35 24.88
C LYS A 279 23.79 5.68 25.14
N ASP A 280 23.89 6.60 24.18
CA ASP A 280 23.26 7.91 24.19
C ASP A 280 21.93 7.89 23.37
N TYR A 281 21.10 6.88 23.64
CA TYR A 281 19.85 6.65 22.92
C TYR A 281 18.82 7.79 23.09
N ARG A 282 18.87 8.54 24.19
CA ARG A 282 17.95 9.66 24.44
C ARG A 282 18.23 10.82 23.50
N GLU A 283 19.51 11.13 23.30
CA GLU A 283 20.02 12.12 22.36
C GLU A 283 19.73 11.67 20.93
N THR A 284 19.89 10.38 20.64
CA THR A 284 19.54 9.78 19.35
C THR A 284 18.05 9.99 19.05
N LEU A 285 17.15 9.61 19.98
CA LEU A 285 15.70 9.81 19.81
C LEU A 285 15.32 11.28 19.73
N GLY A 286 15.90 12.14 20.56
CA GLY A 286 15.66 13.59 20.52
C GLY A 286 16.04 14.23 19.18
N SER A 287 17.07 13.71 18.51
CA SER A 287 17.48 14.18 17.18
C SER A 287 16.53 13.73 16.05
N ILE A 288 15.78 12.63 16.25
CA ILE A 288 14.86 12.06 15.25
C ILE A 288 13.45 12.64 15.43
N TYR A 289 12.96 12.65 16.67
CA TYR A 289 11.55 12.93 16.99
C TYR A 289 11.32 14.25 17.76
N GLY A 290 12.37 14.92 18.21
CA GLY A 290 12.27 16.08 19.11
C GLY A 290 12.27 15.69 20.59
N GLU A 291 12.36 16.67 21.49
CA GLU A 291 12.53 16.43 22.95
C GLU A 291 11.31 15.75 23.61
N ASP A 292 10.14 15.80 22.98
CA ASP A 292 8.86 15.28 23.47
C ASP A 292 8.52 13.89 22.93
N TYR A 293 9.50 13.15 22.37
CA TYR A 293 9.32 11.81 21.76
C TYR A 293 8.60 10.78 22.62
N MET A 294 8.60 10.96 23.96
CA MET A 294 7.88 10.10 24.90
C MET A 294 6.37 10.25 24.83
N THR A 295 5.85 11.32 24.21
CA THR A 295 4.41 11.58 24.07
C THR A 295 3.94 11.05 22.71
N PRO A 296 3.05 10.04 22.66
CA PRO A 296 2.45 9.61 21.41
C PRO A 296 1.64 10.75 20.76
N VAL A 297 1.82 10.94 19.45
CA VAL A 297 1.07 11.90 18.65
C VAL A 297 0.43 11.18 17.46
N ARG A 298 -0.84 11.50 17.17
CA ARG A 298 -1.50 11.02 15.96
C ARG A 298 -1.05 11.88 14.78
N GLY A 299 -0.42 11.27 13.78
CA GLY A 299 0.13 11.94 12.62
C GLY A 299 0.10 11.03 11.39
N ALA A 300 0.80 11.44 10.33
CA ALA A 300 0.98 10.61 9.15
C ALA A 300 1.93 9.44 9.45
N ALA A 301 1.70 8.28 8.83
CA ALA A 301 2.56 7.12 8.92
C ALA A 301 3.69 7.17 7.87
N GLY A 302 4.83 6.55 8.20
CA GLY A 302 5.98 6.43 7.29
C GLY A 302 5.86 5.27 6.29
N HIS A 303 4.98 4.31 6.57
CA HIS A 303 4.66 3.14 5.74
C HIS A 303 3.19 2.75 5.98
N ASN A 304 2.69 1.83 5.15
CA ASN A 304 1.35 1.26 5.34
C ASN A 304 1.37 0.24 6.46
N TYR A 305 0.28 0.18 7.23
CA TYR A 305 0.03 -0.82 8.25
C TYR A 305 -1.30 -1.55 7.93
N PRO A 306 -1.39 -2.88 8.17
CA PRO A 306 -0.26 -3.77 8.39
C PRO A 306 0.47 -4.10 7.07
N PHE A 307 1.76 -4.45 7.13
CA PHE A 307 2.59 -4.75 5.95
C PHE A 307 1.98 -5.86 5.08
N TRP A 308 1.26 -6.79 5.69
CA TRP A 308 0.63 -7.93 5.04
C TRP A 308 -0.78 -7.67 4.51
N GLY A 309 -1.31 -6.44 4.62
CA GLY A 309 -2.71 -6.14 4.28
C GLY A 309 -3.12 -6.59 2.86
N ALA A 310 -2.23 -6.44 1.88
CA ALA A 310 -2.44 -6.91 0.51
C ALA A 310 -2.23 -8.42 0.32
N GLU A 311 -1.43 -9.05 1.19
CA GLU A 311 -1.11 -10.48 1.13
C GLU A 311 -2.27 -11.36 1.58
N VAL A 312 -3.14 -10.85 2.46
CA VAL A 312 -4.37 -11.54 2.89
C VAL A 312 -5.23 -11.91 1.69
N ASN A 313 -5.47 -10.95 0.78
CA ASN A 313 -6.32 -11.17 -0.38
C ASN A 313 -5.75 -12.25 -1.30
N VAL A 314 -4.43 -12.30 -1.47
CA VAL A 314 -3.76 -13.37 -2.22
C VAL A 314 -4.02 -14.74 -1.58
N LEU A 315 -3.90 -14.83 -0.26
CA LEU A 315 -4.01 -16.10 0.48
C LEU A 315 -5.45 -16.63 0.62
N ILE A 316 -6.45 -15.74 0.65
CA ILE A 316 -7.87 -16.14 0.62
C ILE A 316 -8.35 -16.48 -0.80
N GLY A 317 -7.53 -16.24 -1.84
CA GLY A 317 -7.86 -16.57 -3.23
C GLY A 317 -8.57 -15.45 -4.00
N GLY A 318 -8.33 -14.20 -3.63
CA GLY A 318 -8.81 -13.00 -4.32
C GLY A 318 -9.95 -12.28 -3.61
N ASP A 319 -10.13 -11.01 -3.98
CA ASP A 319 -11.25 -10.19 -3.55
C ASP A 319 -12.59 -10.64 -4.15
N ILE A 320 -13.66 -10.32 -3.45
CA ILE A 320 -15.02 -10.54 -3.95
C ILE A 320 -15.21 -9.75 -5.25
N GLY A 321 -15.62 -10.44 -6.31
CA GLY A 321 -15.84 -9.83 -7.61
C GLY A 321 -14.61 -9.75 -8.53
N GLU A 322 -13.44 -10.24 -8.13
CA GLU A 322 -12.26 -10.30 -9.02
C GLU A 322 -12.54 -11.03 -10.34
N LEU A 323 -13.28 -12.13 -10.26
CA LEU A 323 -13.63 -12.96 -11.43
C LEU A 323 -14.90 -12.47 -12.15
N TYR A 324 -15.49 -11.36 -11.71
CA TYR A 324 -16.69 -10.83 -12.35
C TYR A 324 -16.33 -10.16 -13.68
N LEU A 325 -17.00 -10.59 -14.74
CA LEU A 325 -16.93 -9.96 -16.05
C LEU A 325 -18.30 -9.40 -16.40
N TYR A 326 -18.33 -8.12 -16.76
CA TYR A 326 -19.54 -7.51 -17.29
C TYR A 326 -20.01 -8.25 -18.55
N PRO A 327 -21.31 -8.52 -18.67
CA PRO A 327 -21.91 -8.84 -19.96
C PRO A 327 -21.54 -7.77 -21.00
N LYS A 328 -21.30 -8.19 -22.25
CA LYS A 328 -20.75 -7.31 -23.31
C LYS A 328 -21.49 -5.97 -23.45
N ASP A 329 -22.82 -6.01 -23.36
CA ASP A 329 -23.67 -4.82 -23.55
C ASP A 329 -23.56 -3.86 -22.36
N LYS A 330 -23.52 -4.38 -21.13
CA LYS A 330 -23.26 -3.58 -19.92
C LYS A 330 -21.83 -3.03 -19.91
N LYS A 331 -20.87 -3.85 -20.32
CA LYS A 331 -19.45 -3.45 -20.41
C LYS A 331 -19.28 -2.23 -21.31
N HIS A 332 -19.92 -2.22 -22.48
CA HIS A 332 -19.82 -1.08 -23.39
C HIS A 332 -20.36 0.20 -22.74
N ILE A 333 -21.50 0.14 -22.05
CA ILE A 333 -22.07 1.31 -21.37
C ILE A 333 -21.15 1.77 -20.22
N VAL A 334 -20.70 0.86 -19.36
CA VAL A 334 -19.79 1.17 -18.25
C VAL A 334 -18.49 1.80 -18.75
N ASP A 335 -17.83 1.16 -19.71
CA ASP A 335 -16.56 1.64 -20.27
C ASP A 335 -16.75 3.06 -20.87
N THR A 336 -17.84 3.29 -21.59
CA THR A 336 -18.07 4.59 -22.26
C THR A 336 -18.54 5.69 -21.29
N LEU A 337 -19.29 5.35 -20.24
CA LEU A 337 -19.60 6.28 -19.14
C LEU A 337 -18.35 6.63 -18.33
N GLY A 338 -17.37 5.73 -18.21
CA GLY A 338 -16.07 6.03 -17.60
C GLY A 338 -15.29 7.08 -18.37
N ILE A 339 -15.32 7.03 -19.71
CA ILE A 339 -14.69 8.05 -20.57
C ILE A 339 -15.28 9.45 -20.30
N LEU A 340 -16.57 9.55 -20.01
CA LEU A 340 -17.20 10.84 -19.68
C LEU A 340 -16.70 11.42 -18.35
N ASP A 341 -16.42 10.57 -17.34
CA ASP A 341 -15.82 11.01 -16.07
C ASP A 341 -14.40 11.55 -16.30
N GLU A 342 -13.58 10.81 -17.05
CA GLU A 342 -12.22 11.22 -17.39
C GLU A 342 -12.19 12.53 -18.17
N ALA A 343 -13.06 12.66 -19.17
CA ALA A 343 -13.19 13.88 -19.96
C ALA A 343 -13.62 15.08 -19.11
N MET A 344 -14.51 14.90 -18.12
CA MET A 344 -14.91 15.97 -17.20
C MET A 344 -13.73 16.46 -16.35
N ALA A 345 -12.87 15.55 -15.88
CA ALA A 345 -11.66 15.92 -15.15
C ALA A 345 -10.72 16.76 -16.03
N GLU A 346 -10.59 16.42 -17.31
CA GLU A 346 -9.76 17.17 -18.28
C GLU A 346 -10.35 18.54 -18.64
N VAL A 347 -11.69 18.64 -18.77
CA VAL A 347 -12.41 19.91 -18.93
C VAL A 347 -12.05 20.86 -17.79
N ASN A 348 -12.13 20.39 -16.55
CA ASN A 348 -11.82 21.21 -15.38
C ASN A 348 -10.34 21.59 -15.32
N GLY A 349 -9.44 20.64 -15.53
CA GLY A 349 -7.99 20.90 -15.58
C GLY A 349 -7.62 21.96 -16.63
N SER A 350 -8.23 21.89 -17.81
CA SER A 350 -8.04 22.86 -18.89
C SER A 350 -8.62 24.22 -18.55
N ALA A 351 -9.81 24.28 -17.95
CA ALA A 351 -10.45 25.52 -17.53
C ALA A 351 -9.63 26.26 -16.46
N TYR A 352 -9.06 25.53 -15.48
CA TYR A 352 -8.18 26.12 -14.46
C TYR A 352 -6.90 26.71 -15.03
N GLN A 353 -6.37 26.12 -16.11
CA GLN A 353 -5.21 26.65 -16.82
C GLN A 353 -5.55 27.81 -17.78
N GLY A 354 -6.84 28.13 -17.95
CA GLY A 354 -7.31 29.18 -18.86
C GLY A 354 -7.42 28.74 -20.31
N ASN A 355 -7.32 27.43 -20.57
CA ASN A 355 -7.50 26.83 -21.89
C ASN A 355 -9.00 26.60 -22.17
N ILE A 356 -9.77 27.69 -22.19
CA ILE A 356 -11.23 27.65 -22.30
C ILE A 356 -11.70 26.96 -23.58
N ASN A 357 -11.05 27.22 -24.73
CA ASN A 357 -11.42 26.57 -25.99
C ASN A 357 -11.27 25.05 -25.95
N VAL A 358 -10.21 24.53 -25.29
CA VAL A 358 -10.03 23.08 -25.11
C VAL A 358 -11.17 22.51 -24.27
N SER A 359 -11.55 23.22 -23.21
CA SER A 359 -12.65 22.83 -22.33
C SER A 359 -14.00 22.79 -23.10
N LEU A 360 -14.24 23.78 -23.97
CA LEU A 360 -15.44 23.83 -24.82
C LEU A 360 -15.48 22.70 -25.85
N ASP A 361 -14.34 22.42 -26.51
CA ASP A 361 -14.24 21.32 -27.48
C ASP A 361 -14.48 19.96 -26.81
N LEU A 362 -13.94 19.77 -25.60
CA LEU A 362 -14.19 18.57 -24.79
C LEU A 362 -15.66 18.45 -24.38
N LEU A 363 -16.29 19.52 -23.90
CA LEU A 363 -17.72 19.52 -23.56
C LEU A 363 -18.61 19.15 -24.77
N GLY A 364 -18.26 19.62 -25.97
CA GLY A 364 -18.92 19.24 -27.22
C GLY A 364 -18.77 17.75 -27.52
N GLN A 365 -17.54 17.22 -27.44
CA GLN A 365 -17.27 15.79 -27.63
C GLN A 365 -17.98 14.91 -26.60
N MET A 366 -18.04 15.35 -25.34
CA MET A 366 -18.78 14.67 -24.28
C MET A 366 -20.27 14.58 -24.60
N GLN A 367 -20.87 15.65 -25.14
CA GLN A 367 -22.28 15.64 -25.52
C GLN A 367 -22.56 14.70 -26.71
N GLU A 368 -21.69 14.67 -27.72
CA GLU A 368 -21.77 13.71 -28.83
C GLU A 368 -21.66 12.27 -28.33
N LEU A 369 -20.72 12.01 -27.42
CA LEU A 369 -20.52 10.69 -26.82
C LEU A 369 -21.73 10.27 -25.99
N ALA A 370 -22.24 11.14 -25.11
CA ALA A 370 -23.44 10.89 -24.32
C ALA A 370 -24.66 10.57 -25.19
N THR A 371 -24.83 11.28 -26.32
CA THR A 371 -25.90 11.02 -27.30
C THR A 371 -25.74 9.65 -27.96
N SER A 372 -24.50 9.28 -28.33
CA SER A 372 -24.19 7.98 -28.91
C SER A 372 -24.48 6.83 -27.94
N ILE A 373 -24.05 6.96 -26.68
CA ILE A 373 -24.34 5.96 -25.63
C ILE A 373 -25.85 5.88 -25.37
N GLY A 374 -26.55 7.01 -25.29
CA GLY A 374 -28.01 7.05 -25.12
C GLY A 374 -28.73 6.30 -26.22
N THR A 375 -28.33 6.50 -27.49
CA THR A 375 -28.87 5.78 -28.65
C THR A 375 -28.59 4.28 -28.54
N PHE A 376 -27.40 3.88 -28.11
CA PHE A 376 -27.08 2.47 -27.88
C PHE A 376 -27.90 1.87 -26.74
N ALA A 377 -28.01 2.57 -25.61
CA ALA A 377 -28.81 2.16 -24.46
C ALA A 377 -30.29 1.97 -24.84
N GLU A 378 -30.83 2.82 -25.71
CA GLU A 378 -32.19 2.71 -26.23
C GLU A 378 -32.46 1.35 -26.89
N THR A 379 -31.47 0.78 -27.58
CA THR A 379 -31.59 -0.55 -28.19
C THR A 379 -31.70 -1.68 -27.17
N ILE A 380 -31.32 -1.44 -25.91
CA ILE A 380 -31.30 -2.41 -24.83
C ILE A 380 -32.53 -2.24 -23.92
N VAL A 381 -32.82 -1.01 -23.49
CA VAL A 381 -33.88 -0.72 -22.49
C VAL A 381 -35.18 -0.15 -23.10
N GLY A 382 -35.18 0.22 -24.38
CA GLY A 382 -36.32 0.77 -25.11
C GLY A 382 -36.51 2.30 -24.94
N GLU A 383 -37.21 2.92 -25.89
CA GLU A 383 -37.35 4.39 -26.04
C GLU A 383 -38.03 5.11 -24.86
N LYS A 384 -38.88 4.41 -24.08
CA LYS A 384 -39.63 5.00 -22.95
C LYS A 384 -38.98 4.78 -21.58
N SER A 385 -37.70 4.48 -21.57
CA SER A 385 -36.93 4.21 -20.37
C SER A 385 -36.52 5.51 -19.63
N GLY A 386 -36.39 5.43 -18.31
CA GLY A 386 -35.85 6.53 -17.51
C GLY A 386 -34.37 6.82 -17.83
N THR A 387 -33.64 5.82 -18.31
CA THR A 387 -32.25 5.96 -18.78
C THR A 387 -32.14 6.98 -19.91
N ILE A 388 -33.05 6.94 -20.89
CA ILE A 388 -33.01 7.87 -22.04
C ILE A 388 -33.26 9.31 -21.59
N ALA A 389 -34.26 9.52 -20.74
CA ALA A 389 -34.52 10.84 -20.14
C ALA A 389 -33.31 11.35 -19.31
N GLY A 390 -32.58 10.44 -18.66
CA GLY A 390 -31.33 10.77 -17.96
C GLY A 390 -30.25 11.30 -18.89
N PHE A 391 -30.01 10.62 -20.01
CA PHE A 391 -29.05 11.08 -21.03
C PHE A 391 -29.48 12.40 -21.67
N GLU A 392 -30.76 12.61 -21.94
CA GLU A 392 -31.28 13.88 -22.46
C GLU A 392 -31.01 15.04 -21.50
N LYS A 393 -31.31 14.85 -20.20
CA LYS A 393 -31.00 15.82 -19.15
C LYS A 393 -29.50 16.10 -19.07
N TYR A 394 -28.67 15.06 -19.07
CA TYR A 394 -27.22 15.20 -19.00
C TYR A 394 -26.66 16.00 -20.18
N CYS A 395 -27.14 15.74 -21.40
CA CYS A 395 -26.78 16.52 -22.58
C CYS A 395 -27.21 17.98 -22.46
N GLU A 396 -28.40 18.25 -21.90
CA GLU A 396 -28.86 19.63 -21.63
C GLU A 396 -27.95 20.34 -20.62
N ASP A 397 -27.58 19.68 -19.52
CA ASP A 397 -26.72 20.26 -18.49
C ASP A 397 -25.28 20.45 -18.98
N LEU A 398 -24.76 19.57 -19.84
CA LEU A 398 -23.51 19.79 -20.57
C LEU A 398 -23.57 21.06 -21.43
N PHE A 399 -24.68 21.25 -22.15
CA PHE A 399 -24.87 22.46 -22.96
C PHE A 399 -24.93 23.72 -22.10
N ARG A 400 -25.60 23.67 -20.94
CA ARG A 400 -25.64 24.80 -20.01
C ARG A 400 -24.24 25.13 -19.47
N TYR A 401 -23.44 24.12 -19.16
CA TYR A 401 -22.04 24.33 -18.75
C TYR A 401 -21.24 24.98 -19.89
N TYR A 402 -21.32 24.44 -21.10
CA TYR A 402 -20.70 25.01 -22.29
C TYR A 402 -21.11 26.48 -22.49
N ASP A 403 -22.41 26.76 -22.43
CA ASP A 403 -22.97 28.10 -22.66
C ASP A 403 -22.49 29.12 -21.62
N ARG A 404 -22.30 28.68 -20.38
CA ARG A 404 -21.75 29.52 -19.31
C ARG A 404 -20.25 29.74 -19.47
N LEU A 405 -19.50 28.70 -19.82
CA LEU A 405 -18.04 28.72 -19.89
C LEU A 405 -17.52 29.52 -21.10
N LYS A 406 -18.27 29.58 -22.21
CA LYS A 406 -17.83 30.22 -23.46
C LYS A 406 -17.49 31.71 -23.33
N ASP A 407 -18.05 32.38 -22.34
CA ASP A 407 -17.88 33.82 -22.12
C ASP A 407 -16.67 34.14 -21.22
N GLU A 408 -16.06 33.12 -20.60
CA GLU A 408 -14.92 33.29 -19.70
C GLU A 408 -13.61 33.54 -20.48
N LYS A 409 -12.77 34.43 -19.93
CA LYS A 409 -11.54 34.90 -20.59
C LYS A 409 -10.36 34.86 -19.61
N GLY A 410 -9.83 33.67 -19.38
CA GLY A 410 -8.65 33.46 -18.52
C GLY A 410 -8.74 32.21 -17.68
N PRO A 411 -7.72 31.95 -16.84
CA PRO A 411 -7.71 30.82 -15.92
C PRO A 411 -8.83 30.94 -14.89
N MET A 412 -9.54 29.82 -14.68
CA MET A 412 -10.58 29.71 -13.67
C MET A 412 -9.96 29.41 -12.30
N ASP A 413 -10.51 30.01 -11.25
CA ASP A 413 -10.15 29.67 -9.88
C ASP A 413 -10.66 28.25 -9.55
N ALA A 414 -9.82 27.44 -8.91
CA ALA A 414 -10.19 26.12 -8.41
C ALA A 414 -11.34 26.20 -7.38
N GLY A 415 -11.47 27.33 -6.67
CA GLY A 415 -12.58 27.61 -5.74
C GLY A 415 -13.84 28.18 -6.39
N CYS A 416 -13.95 28.20 -7.73
CA CYS A 416 -15.07 28.79 -8.44
C CYS A 416 -16.39 28.02 -8.17
N GLU A 417 -17.27 28.60 -7.36
CA GLU A 417 -18.50 27.95 -6.87
C GLU A 417 -19.42 27.44 -7.99
N TRP A 418 -19.63 28.22 -9.06
CA TRP A 418 -20.52 27.80 -10.13
C TRP A 418 -19.91 26.65 -10.94
N LEU A 419 -18.60 26.66 -11.21
CA LEU A 419 -17.92 25.61 -11.95
C LEU A 419 -17.97 24.29 -11.17
N ILE A 420 -17.68 24.35 -9.87
CA ILE A 420 -17.83 23.23 -8.94
C ILE A 420 -19.27 22.70 -9.00
N SER A 421 -20.27 23.58 -8.91
CA SER A 421 -21.68 23.19 -8.96
C SER A 421 -22.09 22.49 -10.25
N TYR A 422 -21.59 22.91 -11.42
CA TYR A 422 -21.87 22.19 -12.69
C TYR A 422 -21.20 20.83 -12.71
N THR A 423 -19.95 20.74 -12.26
CA THR A 423 -19.21 19.47 -12.19
C THR A 423 -19.93 18.49 -11.26
N GLU A 424 -20.32 18.92 -10.07
CA GLU A 424 -21.07 18.09 -9.11
C GLU A 424 -22.43 17.66 -9.69
N GLY A 425 -23.14 18.56 -10.36
CA GLY A 425 -24.41 18.25 -11.03
C GLY A 425 -24.27 17.20 -12.13
N LEU A 426 -23.27 17.36 -13.00
CA LEU A 426 -22.99 16.42 -14.09
C LEU A 426 -22.53 15.05 -13.58
N ASN A 427 -21.69 15.03 -12.53
CA ASN A 427 -21.30 13.78 -11.88
C ASN A 427 -22.51 13.09 -11.23
N SER A 428 -23.42 13.86 -10.62
CA SER A 428 -24.67 13.33 -10.07
C SER A 428 -25.57 12.75 -11.16
N ASP A 429 -25.66 13.39 -12.32
CA ASP A 429 -26.43 12.90 -13.45
C ASP A 429 -25.86 11.60 -14.03
N LEU A 430 -24.54 11.53 -14.23
CA LEU A 430 -23.88 10.29 -14.68
C LEU A 430 -24.10 9.15 -13.69
N LYS A 431 -24.00 9.42 -12.38
CA LYS A 431 -24.30 8.44 -11.34
C LYS A 431 -25.76 7.95 -11.43
N ALA A 432 -26.72 8.85 -11.62
CA ALA A 432 -28.12 8.49 -11.79
C ALA A 432 -28.36 7.65 -13.05
N ILE A 433 -27.72 8.00 -14.17
CA ILE A 433 -27.76 7.22 -15.42
C ILE A 433 -27.22 5.81 -15.19
N ARG A 434 -26.04 5.66 -14.56
CA ARG A 434 -25.48 4.34 -14.21
C ARG A 434 -26.49 3.49 -13.44
N ARG A 435 -27.09 4.07 -12.40
CA ARG A 435 -28.08 3.38 -11.56
C ARG A 435 -29.31 2.92 -12.35
N LEU A 436 -29.80 3.75 -13.27
CA LEU A 436 -30.95 3.42 -14.14
C LEU A 436 -30.60 2.30 -15.12
N VAL A 437 -29.46 2.40 -15.81
CA VAL A 437 -28.95 1.38 -16.72
C VAL A 437 -28.90 0.01 -16.04
N PHE A 438 -28.31 -0.06 -14.84
CA PHE A 438 -28.20 -1.33 -14.12
C PHE A 438 -29.55 -1.87 -13.65
N LYS A 439 -30.49 -1.01 -13.19
CA LYS A 439 -31.84 -1.44 -12.81
C LYS A 439 -32.63 -1.97 -14.00
N GLU A 440 -32.63 -1.26 -15.12
CA GLU A 440 -33.48 -1.57 -16.27
C GLU A 440 -32.97 -2.75 -17.12
N ILE A 441 -31.65 -2.92 -17.26
CA ILE A 441 -31.06 -4.03 -18.04
C ILE A 441 -31.31 -5.40 -17.38
N CYS A 442 -31.40 -5.44 -16.04
CA CYS A 442 -31.52 -6.70 -15.30
C CYS A 442 -32.94 -7.24 -15.16
N LEU A 443 -33.95 -6.36 -15.09
CA LEU A 443 -35.26 -6.79 -14.63
C LEU A 443 -36.05 -7.56 -15.69
N GLY A 444 -35.93 -7.22 -16.98
CA GLY A 444 -36.89 -7.69 -17.97
C GLY A 444 -38.34 -7.44 -17.52
N ASP A 445 -39.32 -7.85 -18.30
CA ASP A 445 -40.73 -7.52 -18.04
C ASP A 445 -41.36 -8.34 -16.88
N ARG A 446 -40.59 -8.76 -15.86
CA ARG A 446 -41.06 -9.60 -14.75
C ARG A 446 -40.73 -9.02 -13.37
N GLY A 447 -41.70 -8.28 -12.85
CA GLY A 447 -42.40 -8.72 -11.64
C GLY A 447 -41.90 -8.15 -10.31
N ALA A 448 -42.75 -7.28 -9.75
CA ALA A 448 -42.78 -6.77 -8.38
C ALA A 448 -41.58 -5.91 -7.97
N GLU A 449 -41.78 -4.59 -8.02
CA GLU A 449 -41.02 -3.63 -7.23
C GLU A 449 -41.11 -4.03 -5.75
N ASP A 450 -40.10 -4.76 -5.27
CA ASP A 450 -39.78 -4.68 -3.86
C ASP A 450 -39.26 -3.25 -3.64
N THR A 451 -40.11 -2.38 -3.12
CA THR A 451 -39.78 -0.97 -2.86
C THR A 451 -38.89 -0.80 -1.63
N ARG A 452 -38.54 -1.90 -0.98
CA ARG A 452 -37.64 -1.90 0.16
C ARG A 452 -36.23 -1.55 -0.31
N LYS A 453 -35.67 -0.51 0.29
CA LYS A 453 -34.27 -0.13 0.09
C LYS A 453 -33.38 -1.33 0.39
N THR A 454 -32.43 -1.59 -0.51
CA THR A 454 -31.56 -2.75 -0.42
C THR A 454 -30.10 -2.32 -0.30
N VAL A 455 -29.40 -2.84 0.71
CA VAL A 455 -28.00 -2.50 1.00
C VAL A 455 -27.13 -3.73 0.82
N LEU A 456 -26.02 -3.57 0.09
CA LEU A 456 -24.98 -4.58 -0.04
C LEU A 456 -23.87 -4.29 0.99
N ILE A 457 -23.51 -5.30 1.77
CA ILE A 457 -22.40 -5.23 2.73
C ILE A 457 -21.32 -6.22 2.28
N GLY A 458 -20.14 -5.71 1.96
CA GLY A 458 -18.93 -6.52 1.73
C GLY A 458 -18.15 -6.69 3.02
N VAL A 459 -17.96 -7.92 3.48
CA VAL A 459 -17.14 -8.20 4.68
C VAL A 459 -15.67 -8.22 4.29
N SER A 460 -14.91 -7.27 4.83
CA SER A 460 -13.47 -7.15 4.57
C SER A 460 -12.70 -8.29 5.22
N ALA A 461 -12.00 -9.10 4.42
CA ALA A 461 -11.13 -10.14 4.95
C ALA A 461 -9.95 -9.54 5.73
N THR A 462 -9.30 -8.52 5.16
CA THR A 462 -8.21 -7.78 5.82
C THR A 462 -8.70 -7.12 7.10
N GLY A 463 -9.90 -6.51 7.09
CA GLY A 463 -10.52 -5.96 8.30
C GLY A 463 -10.74 -7.02 9.39
N ILE A 464 -11.29 -8.19 9.05
CA ILE A 464 -11.49 -9.28 10.03
C ILE A 464 -10.15 -9.79 10.59
N VAL A 465 -9.11 -9.90 9.76
CA VAL A 465 -7.81 -10.39 10.23
C VAL A 465 -7.08 -9.32 11.08
N ASN A 466 -7.19 -8.05 10.71
CA ASN A 466 -6.49 -6.94 11.39
C ASN A 466 -7.20 -6.44 12.65
N ASN A 467 -8.53 -6.34 12.62
CA ASN A 467 -9.34 -5.76 13.70
C ASN A 467 -10.20 -6.79 14.44
N THR A 468 -10.14 -8.05 14.02
CA THR A 468 -10.72 -9.21 14.71
C THR A 468 -12.18 -9.00 15.15
N PHE A 469 -12.43 -8.92 16.46
CA PHE A 469 -13.78 -8.78 17.01
C PHE A 469 -14.33 -7.36 16.82
N LEU A 470 -13.49 -6.32 16.75
CA LEU A 470 -13.95 -4.95 16.52
C LEU A 470 -14.58 -4.82 15.12
N GLU A 471 -14.02 -5.50 14.12
CA GLU A 471 -14.60 -5.50 12.78
C GLU A 471 -15.93 -6.27 12.73
N ILE A 472 -16.00 -7.42 13.41
CA ILE A 472 -17.25 -8.18 13.54
C ILE A 472 -18.34 -7.31 14.20
N ASP A 473 -18.01 -6.63 15.30
CA ASP A 473 -18.95 -5.78 16.03
C ASP A 473 -19.39 -4.58 15.18
N ARG A 474 -18.46 -3.96 14.44
CA ARG A 474 -18.76 -2.87 13.49
C ARG A 474 -19.74 -3.31 12.42
N ILE A 475 -19.47 -4.44 11.76
CA ILE A 475 -20.35 -4.96 10.70
C ILE A 475 -21.71 -5.36 11.27
N ARG A 476 -21.74 -5.99 12.45
CA ARG A 476 -22.99 -6.35 13.13
C ARG A 476 -23.82 -5.11 13.45
N GLN A 477 -23.21 -4.04 13.95
CA GLN A 477 -23.90 -2.78 14.20
C GLN A 477 -24.52 -2.22 12.92
N ILE A 478 -23.79 -2.23 11.81
CA ILE A 478 -24.31 -1.77 10.50
C ILE A 478 -25.51 -2.62 10.07
N ILE A 479 -25.41 -3.96 10.15
CA ILE A 479 -26.51 -4.86 9.82
C ILE A 479 -27.74 -4.58 10.69
N ASP A 480 -27.55 -4.39 12.00
CA ASP A 480 -28.63 -4.11 12.95
C ASP A 480 -29.31 -2.75 12.68
N GLU A 481 -28.55 -1.74 12.27
CA GLU A 481 -29.08 -0.42 11.92
C GLU A 481 -29.98 -0.46 10.68
N HIS A 482 -29.55 -1.17 9.63
CA HIS A 482 -30.34 -1.35 8.41
C HIS A 482 -31.56 -2.25 8.64
N THR A 483 -31.39 -3.29 9.47
CA THR A 483 -32.50 -4.16 9.87
C THR A 483 -33.57 -3.43 10.67
N ARG A 484 -33.17 -2.53 11.58
CA ARG A 484 -34.12 -1.66 12.31
C ARG A 484 -34.90 -0.70 11.41
N LYS A 485 -34.37 -0.36 10.24
CA LYS A 485 -35.03 0.48 9.22
C LYS A 485 -35.93 -0.33 8.29
N ASP A 486 -36.07 -1.64 8.51
CA ASP A 486 -36.80 -2.58 7.64
C ASP A 486 -36.23 -2.58 6.20
N GLU A 487 -34.91 -2.42 6.06
CA GLU A 487 -34.20 -2.50 4.79
C GLU A 487 -33.74 -3.95 4.51
N SER A 488 -33.64 -4.32 3.23
CA SER A 488 -33.10 -5.61 2.80
C SER A 488 -31.57 -5.54 2.82
N VAL A 489 -30.91 -6.51 3.43
CA VAL A 489 -29.44 -6.51 3.58
C VAL A 489 -28.87 -7.74 2.87
N LEU A 490 -28.03 -7.52 1.87
CA LEU A 490 -27.22 -8.57 1.24
C LEU A 490 -25.82 -8.50 1.84
N VAL A 491 -25.32 -9.61 2.37
CA VAL A 491 -23.98 -9.69 2.95
C VAL A 491 -23.15 -10.64 2.11
N PHE A 492 -22.10 -10.12 1.46
CA PHE A 492 -21.15 -10.91 0.70
C PHE A 492 -19.89 -11.15 1.52
N VAL A 493 -19.48 -12.41 1.59
CA VAL A 493 -18.29 -12.84 2.33
C VAL A 493 -17.42 -13.75 1.47
N SER A 494 -16.11 -13.74 1.68
CA SER A 494 -15.18 -14.66 1.00
C SER A 494 -15.12 -16.00 1.74
N GLU A 495 -15.36 -17.12 1.05
CA GLU A 495 -15.16 -18.47 1.62
C GLU A 495 -13.67 -18.71 1.97
N GLY A 496 -12.77 -18.08 1.23
CA GLY A 496 -11.33 -18.17 1.47
C GLY A 496 -10.91 -17.69 2.86
N LEU A 497 -11.62 -16.70 3.42
CA LEU A 497 -11.36 -16.20 4.76
C LEU A 497 -11.50 -17.30 5.82
N LYS A 498 -12.56 -18.11 5.75
CA LYS A 498 -12.74 -19.23 6.70
C LYS A 498 -11.56 -20.20 6.64
N THR A 499 -11.13 -20.56 5.43
CA THR A 499 -9.98 -21.45 5.24
C THR A 499 -8.69 -20.84 5.79
N PHE A 500 -8.49 -19.54 5.55
CA PHE A 500 -7.34 -18.80 6.08
C PHE A 500 -7.32 -18.78 7.61
N LEU A 501 -8.43 -18.40 8.26
CA LEU A 501 -8.52 -18.34 9.72
C LEU A 501 -8.21 -19.71 10.36
N SER A 502 -8.73 -20.78 9.76
CA SER A 502 -8.52 -22.15 10.22
C SER A 502 -7.07 -22.61 10.06
N LYS A 503 -6.46 -22.35 8.90
CA LYS A 503 -5.05 -22.72 8.65
C LYS A 503 -4.06 -21.97 9.53
N CYS A 504 -4.35 -20.70 9.83
CA CYS A 504 -3.56 -19.90 10.76
C CYS A 504 -3.84 -20.28 12.24
N GLY A 505 -4.93 -21.03 12.50
CA GLY A 505 -5.35 -21.44 13.84
C GLY A 505 -5.71 -20.25 14.73
N LEU A 506 -6.40 -19.23 14.19
CA LEU A 506 -6.74 -18.01 14.90
C LEU A 506 -7.99 -18.17 15.79
N GLU A 507 -7.98 -17.63 16.99
CA GLU A 507 -9.11 -17.71 17.92
C GLU A 507 -10.37 -17.01 17.37
N ILE A 508 -10.18 -16.02 16.49
CA ILE A 508 -11.28 -15.29 15.84
C ILE A 508 -12.13 -16.17 14.92
N GLU A 509 -11.62 -17.33 14.45
CA GLU A 509 -12.36 -18.27 13.58
C GLU A 509 -13.73 -18.62 14.17
N GLY A 510 -13.77 -19.02 15.45
CA GLY A 510 -15.00 -19.43 16.11
C GLY A 510 -16.02 -18.30 16.23
N LYS A 511 -15.56 -17.08 16.52
CA LYS A 511 -16.42 -15.88 16.60
C LYS A 511 -16.94 -15.46 15.23
N TYR A 512 -16.10 -15.56 14.19
CA TYR A 512 -16.49 -15.26 12.82
C TYR A 512 -17.58 -16.23 12.33
N LEU A 513 -17.42 -17.53 12.58
CA LEU A 513 -18.43 -18.53 12.23
C LEU A 513 -19.75 -18.32 12.99
N ALA A 514 -19.68 -18.04 14.30
CA ALA A 514 -20.87 -17.72 15.08
C ALA A 514 -21.56 -16.45 14.56
N PHE A 515 -20.80 -15.43 14.19
CA PHE A 515 -21.34 -14.21 13.58
C PHE A 515 -22.09 -14.50 12.28
N LEU A 516 -21.53 -15.32 11.37
CA LEU A 516 -22.21 -15.68 10.12
C LEU A 516 -23.51 -16.43 10.38
N GLU A 517 -23.53 -17.36 11.33
CA GLU A 517 -24.75 -18.09 11.68
C GLU A 517 -25.80 -17.19 12.34
N ASP A 518 -25.39 -16.25 13.20
CA ASP A 518 -26.30 -15.28 13.83
C ASP A 518 -27.02 -14.42 12.77
N ILE A 519 -26.28 -13.86 11.82
CA ILE A 519 -26.87 -12.94 10.81
C ILE A 519 -27.73 -13.69 9.79
N LYS A 520 -27.48 -14.99 9.55
CA LYS A 520 -28.33 -15.84 8.69
C LYS A 520 -29.72 -16.08 9.28
N LEU A 521 -29.91 -15.89 10.59
CA LEU A 521 -31.21 -16.04 11.26
C LEU A 521 -32.10 -14.80 11.12
N LEU A 522 -31.54 -13.66 10.67
CA LEU A 522 -32.28 -12.42 10.49
C LEU A 522 -33.12 -12.48 9.21
N SER A 523 -34.43 -12.23 9.31
CA SER A 523 -35.38 -12.45 8.21
C SER A 523 -35.20 -11.55 6.97
N ASN A 524 -34.52 -10.43 7.14
CA ASN A 524 -34.25 -9.42 6.11
C ASN A 524 -32.78 -9.41 5.66
N VAL A 525 -31.99 -10.39 6.10
CA VAL A 525 -30.57 -10.53 5.74
C VAL A 525 -30.39 -11.76 4.86
N THR A 526 -29.65 -11.60 3.76
CA THR A 526 -29.22 -12.70 2.90
C THR A 526 -27.71 -12.74 2.88
N VAL A 527 -27.12 -13.82 3.39
CA VAL A 527 -25.66 -14.03 3.36
C VAL A 527 -25.30 -14.90 2.16
N THR A 528 -24.34 -14.44 1.36
CA THR A 528 -23.76 -15.21 0.25
C THR A 528 -22.26 -15.36 0.44
N GLU A 529 -21.83 -16.60 0.63
CA GLU A 529 -20.41 -16.98 0.69
C GLU A 529 -19.90 -17.20 -0.73
N SER A 530 -18.82 -16.50 -1.11
CA SER A 530 -18.21 -16.53 -2.45
C SER A 530 -19.23 -16.32 -3.59
N PRO A 531 -19.83 -15.11 -3.69
CA PRO A 531 -20.90 -14.85 -4.64
C PRO A 531 -20.45 -15.08 -6.08
N ARG A 532 -21.23 -15.85 -6.84
CA ARG A 532 -20.97 -16.09 -8.26
C ARG A 532 -21.29 -14.85 -9.08
N THR A 533 -20.80 -14.81 -10.33
CA THR A 533 -21.06 -13.71 -11.27
C THR A 533 -22.54 -13.32 -11.36
N SER A 534 -23.47 -14.30 -11.35
CA SER A 534 -24.91 -14.02 -11.38
C SER A 534 -25.46 -13.37 -10.11
N GLU A 535 -24.88 -13.67 -8.95
CA GLU A 535 -25.29 -13.10 -7.66
C GLU A 535 -24.76 -11.67 -7.52
N ILE A 536 -23.53 -11.43 -7.99
CA ILE A 536 -22.96 -10.09 -8.11
C ILE A 536 -23.78 -9.25 -9.10
N ASP A 537 -24.06 -9.77 -10.31
CA ASP A 537 -24.87 -9.05 -11.30
C ASP A 537 -26.25 -8.66 -10.74
N LYS A 538 -26.90 -9.60 -10.04
CA LYS A 538 -28.16 -9.33 -9.35
C LYS A 538 -28.01 -8.22 -8.30
N ALA A 539 -26.99 -8.29 -7.45
CA ALA A 539 -26.75 -7.30 -6.40
C ALA A 539 -26.51 -5.90 -7.00
N LEU A 540 -25.67 -5.79 -8.04
CA LEU A 540 -25.43 -4.54 -8.76
C LEU A 540 -26.73 -3.96 -9.34
N CYS A 541 -27.72 -4.79 -9.65
CA CYS A 541 -29.00 -4.37 -10.21
C CYS A 541 -30.07 -4.01 -9.16
N VAL A 542 -30.06 -4.61 -7.97
CA VAL A 542 -31.12 -4.40 -6.96
C VAL A 542 -30.70 -3.53 -5.78
N CYS A 543 -29.41 -3.50 -5.44
CA CYS A 543 -28.92 -2.74 -4.30
C CYS A 543 -28.82 -1.25 -4.63
N ASP A 544 -29.19 -0.42 -3.65
CA ASP A 544 -29.11 1.04 -3.73
C ASP A 544 -27.78 1.57 -3.20
N SER A 545 -27.21 0.90 -2.20
CA SER A 545 -25.94 1.29 -1.58
C SER A 545 -25.04 0.10 -1.27
N TYR A 546 -23.73 0.36 -1.20
CA TYR A 546 -22.69 -0.56 -0.79
C TYR A 546 -21.97 -0.03 0.46
N ILE A 547 -21.68 -0.93 1.40
CA ILE A 547 -20.88 -0.65 2.59
C ILE A 547 -19.81 -1.75 2.71
N GLY A 548 -18.54 -1.38 2.77
CA GLY A 548 -17.45 -2.35 2.87
C GLY A 548 -16.09 -1.71 2.62
N ASP A 549 -15.05 -2.51 2.43
CA ASP A 549 -13.70 -2.02 2.14
C ASP A 549 -13.53 -1.58 0.67
N ARG A 550 -12.36 -0.98 0.40
CA ARG A 550 -11.91 -0.70 -0.97
C ARG A 550 -11.39 -1.98 -1.60
N CYS A 551 -12.23 -2.60 -2.41
CA CYS A 551 -11.90 -3.78 -3.18
C CYS A 551 -12.59 -3.73 -4.55
N ARG A 552 -12.37 -4.76 -5.38
CA ARG A 552 -13.01 -4.86 -6.71
C ARG A 552 -14.54 -4.75 -6.64
N LEU A 553 -15.19 -5.30 -5.62
CA LEU A 553 -16.64 -5.17 -5.45
C LEU A 553 -17.09 -3.72 -5.29
N SER A 554 -16.34 -2.90 -4.56
CA SER A 554 -16.66 -1.47 -4.37
C SER A 554 -16.57 -0.69 -5.69
N GLU A 555 -15.63 -1.05 -6.56
CA GLU A 555 -15.51 -0.48 -7.91
C GLU A 555 -16.72 -0.88 -8.77
N LEU A 556 -17.10 -2.16 -8.76
CA LEU A 556 -18.29 -2.64 -9.47
C LEU A 556 -19.56 -1.92 -8.99
N CYS A 557 -19.68 -1.66 -7.69
CA CYS A 557 -20.81 -0.90 -7.13
C CYS A 557 -20.79 0.58 -7.57
N THR A 558 -19.60 1.17 -7.70
CA THR A 558 -19.40 2.54 -8.21
C THR A 558 -19.81 2.63 -9.68
N ASP A 559 -19.38 1.68 -10.51
CA ASP A 559 -19.79 1.54 -11.91
C ASP A 559 -21.31 1.39 -12.04
N ALA A 560 -21.96 0.73 -11.07
CA ALA A 560 -23.40 0.57 -11.00
C ALA A 560 -24.16 1.79 -10.42
N GLY A 561 -23.46 2.89 -10.15
CA GLY A 561 -24.04 4.14 -9.65
C GLY A 561 -24.63 4.04 -8.24
N MET A 562 -24.16 3.09 -7.42
CA MET A 562 -24.62 2.91 -6.04
C MET A 562 -24.06 3.99 -5.11
N ASP A 563 -24.73 4.22 -3.98
CA ASP A 563 -24.13 5.00 -2.89
C ASP A 563 -23.07 4.16 -2.17
N ILE A 564 -21.83 4.66 -2.07
CA ILE A 564 -20.68 3.91 -1.53
C ILE A 564 -20.32 4.47 -0.15
N SER A 565 -20.22 3.59 0.84
CA SER A 565 -19.64 3.89 2.16
C SER A 565 -18.44 2.98 2.40
N ILE A 566 -17.24 3.53 2.34
CA ILE A 566 -16.01 2.78 2.58
C ILE A 566 -15.76 2.66 4.09
N LEU A 567 -15.52 1.44 4.54
CA LEU A 567 -15.05 1.12 5.88
C LEU A 567 -13.53 1.02 5.82
N ASP A 568 -12.83 2.06 6.25
CA ASP A 568 -11.39 1.96 6.46
C ASP A 568 -11.14 1.17 7.75
N TYR A 569 -10.29 0.15 7.67
CA TYR A 569 -9.92 -0.68 8.82
C TYR A 569 -8.74 -0.09 9.62
N ASN A 570 -8.17 1.03 9.15
CA ASN A 570 -7.13 1.77 9.87
C ASN A 570 -7.67 2.97 10.69
N GLU A 571 -9.00 3.19 10.69
CA GLU A 571 -9.69 4.31 11.39
C GLU A 571 -10.08 4.04 12.84
#